data_AF-R6DF61-F1
#
_entry.id   AF-R6DF61-F1
#
_cell.length_a   1.000
_cell.length_b   1.000
_cell.length_c   1.000
_cell.angle_alpha   90.00
_cell.angle_beta   90.00
_cell.angle_gamma   90.00
#
_symmetry.space_group_name_H-M   'P 1'
#
loop_
_entity.id
_entity.type
_entity.pdbx_description
1 polymer ?
#
loop_
_entity_poly.entity_id
_entity_poly.type
_entity_poly.pdbx_seq_one_letter_code
_entity_poly.pdbx_strand_id
1 'polypeptide(L)'
;MDMNKWYIRRDFSVVAERLGRRGQLLSSDAPPPDALFWEMWQECEPIARQVLETAYFKGILNNDLDPNAYGSLMVQDAYYCFKAQDAYAVAATHALDDACGDFLQGKYTSYEEYNAYYHETWYVREASGVIPGDEIKEYAAYEAFVAGNLDSPYLFSVMLPCEYLWNWIANELDKTAPKDGLYYFWIEGNGGTPDGAYQMANMLESYRRQIDEAKAKEIFRIALQHELKVFTAATLLKSELLWQRKNSSLQR
;
A
#
# COMPACT_ATOMS: atom_id res chain seq x y z
N MET A 1 5.52 15.32 -27.90
CA MET A 1 4.81 16.17 -26.93
C MET A 1 4.61 15.30 -25.72
N ASP A 2 5.34 15.56 -24.64
CA ASP A 2 5.04 14.93 -23.36
C ASP A 2 3.58 15.26 -23.05
N MET A 3 2.70 14.27 -23.07
CA MET A 3 1.42 14.42 -22.41
C MET A 3 1.75 14.71 -20.96
N ASN A 4 1.27 15.83 -20.42
CA ASN A 4 1.33 16.09 -18.99
C ASN A 4 0.74 14.86 -18.29
N LYS A 5 1.60 14.04 -17.67
CA LYS A 5 1.16 12.91 -16.87
C LYS A 5 0.38 13.48 -15.70
N TRP A 6 -0.91 13.17 -15.65
CA TRP A 6 -1.84 13.63 -14.63
C TRP A 6 -1.92 12.67 -13.42
N TYR A 7 -1.17 11.56 -13.48
CA TYR A 7 -0.95 10.60 -12.42
C TYR A 7 0.53 10.65 -12.00
N ILE A 8 0.80 10.27 -10.76
CA ILE A 8 2.17 10.21 -10.22
C ILE A 8 2.60 8.75 -10.04
N ARG A 9 3.91 8.52 -9.99
CA ARG A 9 4.45 7.22 -9.59
C ARG A 9 4.13 6.99 -8.11
N ARG A 10 3.60 5.81 -7.78
CA ARG A 10 3.42 5.35 -6.42
C ARG A 10 4.73 4.74 -5.93
N ASP A 11 5.49 5.54 -5.18
CA ASP A 11 6.76 5.14 -4.60
C ASP A 11 6.93 5.81 -3.24
N PHE A 12 7.42 5.03 -2.27
CA PHE A 12 7.65 5.48 -0.90
C PHE A 12 9.12 5.29 -0.50
N SER A 13 10.03 5.18 -1.48
CA SER A 13 11.46 5.13 -1.24
C SER A 13 11.93 6.29 -0.37
N VAL A 14 12.87 6.02 0.53
CA VAL A 14 13.56 7.05 1.32
C VAL A 14 14.79 7.50 0.54
N VAL A 15 14.91 8.79 0.29
CA VAL A 15 16.09 9.38 -0.37
C VAL A 15 17.32 9.30 0.54
N ALA A 16 18.50 9.11 -0.06
CA ALA A 16 19.74 8.80 0.65
C ALA A 16 20.14 9.84 1.70
N GLU A 17 19.81 11.11 1.48
CA GLU A 17 20.08 12.22 2.40
C GLU A 17 19.32 12.09 3.73
N ARG A 18 18.21 11.34 3.75
CA ARG A 18 17.36 11.13 4.93
C ARG A 18 17.73 9.88 5.73
N LEU A 19 18.58 9.00 5.19
CA LEU A 19 18.86 7.70 5.78
C LEU A 19 19.91 7.71 6.92
N GLY A 20 20.32 8.89 7.40
CA GLY A 20 21.38 9.00 8.40
C GLY A 20 22.70 8.36 7.93
N ARG A 21 23.74 8.33 8.79
CA ARG A 21 25.06 7.80 8.37
C ARG A 21 25.06 6.28 8.14
N ARG A 22 24.26 5.54 8.90
CA ARG A 22 24.19 4.07 8.80
C ARG A 22 23.26 3.62 7.67
N GLY A 23 22.16 4.32 7.44
CA GLY A 23 21.22 3.97 6.37
C GLY A 23 21.68 4.45 4.99
N GLN A 24 22.69 5.31 4.85
CA GLN A 24 23.29 5.62 3.53
C GLN A 24 23.86 4.38 2.81
N LEU A 25 24.07 3.28 3.53
CA LEU A 25 24.48 1.99 2.98
C LEU A 25 23.29 1.06 2.65
N LEU A 26 22.06 1.50 2.95
CA LEU A 26 20.85 0.73 2.67
C LEU A 26 20.59 0.74 1.16
N SER A 27 20.68 -0.43 0.53
CA SER A 27 20.43 -0.58 -0.90
C SER A 27 18.93 -0.64 -1.21
N SER A 28 18.55 -0.16 -2.39
CA SER A 28 17.24 -0.39 -3.01
C SER A 28 17.27 -1.52 -4.05
N ASP A 29 18.42 -2.21 -4.19
CA ASP A 29 18.51 -3.42 -5.00
C ASP A 29 17.65 -4.55 -4.42
N ALA A 30 17.29 -5.51 -5.27
CA ALA A 30 16.50 -6.67 -4.85
C ALA A 30 17.17 -7.37 -3.63
N PRO A 31 16.41 -7.70 -2.58
CA PRO A 31 16.96 -8.39 -1.42
C PRO A 31 17.61 -9.73 -1.80
N PRO A 32 18.61 -10.20 -1.02
CA PRO A 32 19.21 -11.52 -1.21
C PRO A 32 18.14 -12.61 -1.33
N PRO A 33 18.29 -13.64 -2.19
CA PRO A 33 17.24 -14.65 -2.42
C PRO A 33 16.75 -15.40 -1.17
N ASP A 34 17.55 -15.45 -0.11
CA ASP A 34 17.27 -16.06 1.19
C ASP A 34 16.77 -15.06 2.26
N ALA A 35 16.52 -13.80 1.89
CA ALA A 35 15.99 -12.78 2.77
C ALA A 35 14.58 -13.14 3.29
N LEU A 36 14.28 -12.73 4.53
CA LEU A 36 13.00 -12.97 5.18
C LEU A 36 11.82 -12.45 4.34
N PHE A 37 12.02 -11.35 3.61
CA PHE A 37 11.04 -10.81 2.68
C PHE A 37 10.60 -11.83 1.62
N TRP A 38 11.52 -12.54 0.99
CA TRP A 38 11.17 -13.52 -0.04
C TRP A 38 10.47 -14.74 0.55
N GLU A 39 10.83 -15.16 1.76
CA GLU A 39 10.10 -16.21 2.46
C GLU A 39 8.65 -15.80 2.74
N MET A 40 8.44 -14.59 3.29
CA MET A 40 7.10 -14.04 3.54
C MET A 40 6.28 -13.92 2.26
N TRP A 41 6.89 -13.39 1.19
CA TRP A 41 6.23 -13.22 -0.10
C TRP A 41 5.86 -14.55 -0.74
N GLN A 42 6.78 -15.51 -0.83
CA GLN A 42 6.53 -16.81 -1.46
C GLN A 42 5.45 -17.60 -0.73
N GLU A 43 5.43 -17.57 0.62
CA GLU A 43 4.37 -18.19 1.42
C GLU A 43 2.99 -17.56 1.17
N CYS A 44 2.94 -16.28 0.78
CA CYS A 44 1.72 -15.51 0.63
C CYS A 44 1.35 -15.18 -0.83
N GLU A 45 2.17 -15.55 -1.81
CA GLU A 45 1.89 -15.34 -3.25
C GLU A 45 0.51 -15.88 -3.69
N PRO A 46 0.00 -17.02 -3.16
CA PRO A 46 -1.37 -17.45 -3.47
C PRO A 46 -2.47 -16.43 -3.09
N ILE A 47 -2.23 -15.58 -2.07
CA ILE A 47 -3.14 -14.48 -1.72
C ILE A 47 -2.98 -13.34 -2.74
N ALA A 48 -1.76 -12.96 -3.10
CA ALA A 48 -1.53 -11.94 -4.14
C ALA A 48 -2.18 -12.31 -5.48
N ARG A 49 -2.15 -13.60 -5.86
CA ARG A 49 -2.87 -14.11 -7.02
C ARG A 49 -4.39 -13.98 -6.88
N GLN A 50 -4.96 -14.19 -5.68
CA GLN A 50 -6.38 -13.91 -5.45
C GLN A 50 -6.71 -12.42 -5.59
N VAL A 51 -5.81 -11.54 -5.15
CA VAL A 51 -5.98 -10.09 -5.34
C VAL A 51 -6.05 -9.77 -6.83
N LEU A 52 -5.11 -10.25 -7.64
CA LEU A 52 -5.08 -10.06 -9.10
C LEU A 52 -6.39 -10.54 -9.77
N GLU A 53 -7.03 -11.56 -9.22
CA GLU A 53 -8.28 -12.13 -9.74
C GLU A 53 -9.56 -11.40 -9.31
N THR A 54 -9.46 -10.37 -8.47
CA THR A 54 -10.60 -9.55 -8.04
C THR A 54 -11.25 -8.83 -9.22
N ALA A 55 -12.55 -8.52 -9.08
CA ALA A 55 -13.27 -7.74 -10.08
C ALA A 55 -12.63 -6.37 -10.32
N TYR A 56 -11.95 -5.79 -9.31
CA TYR A 56 -11.23 -4.53 -9.45
C TYR A 56 -10.13 -4.63 -10.51
N PHE A 57 -9.20 -5.59 -10.37
CA PHE A 57 -8.07 -5.72 -11.30
C PHE A 57 -8.44 -6.33 -12.65
N LYS A 58 -9.45 -7.20 -12.70
CA LYS A 58 -10.07 -7.60 -13.98
C LYS A 58 -10.66 -6.39 -14.70
N GLY A 59 -11.28 -5.47 -13.97
CA GLY A 59 -11.80 -4.22 -14.50
C GLY A 59 -10.71 -3.30 -15.06
N ILE A 60 -9.58 -3.18 -14.35
CA ILE A 60 -8.39 -2.46 -14.84
C ILE A 60 -7.89 -3.10 -16.14
N LEU A 61 -7.70 -4.43 -16.16
CA LEU A 61 -7.18 -5.17 -17.32
C LEU A 61 -8.07 -5.02 -18.56
N ASN A 62 -9.39 -5.14 -18.37
CA ASN A 62 -10.38 -5.12 -19.44
C ASN A 62 -10.82 -3.70 -19.85
N ASN A 63 -10.36 -2.67 -19.13
CA ASN A 63 -10.78 -1.27 -19.28
C ASN A 63 -12.27 -1.01 -19.03
N ASP A 64 -12.90 -1.79 -18.16
CA ASP A 64 -14.31 -1.69 -17.82
C ASP A 64 -14.57 -1.56 -16.31
N LEU A 65 -13.54 -1.29 -15.50
CA LEU A 65 -13.73 -0.91 -14.11
C LEU A 65 -14.66 0.30 -14.02
N ASP A 66 -15.70 0.21 -13.17
CA ASP A 66 -16.60 1.32 -12.89
C ASP A 66 -15.79 2.50 -12.32
N PRO A 67 -15.80 3.69 -12.94
CA PRO A 67 -15.11 4.87 -12.42
C PRO A 67 -15.51 5.25 -11.00
N ASN A 68 -16.73 4.91 -10.56
CA ASN A 68 -17.16 5.11 -9.18
C ASN A 68 -16.44 4.15 -8.22
N ALA A 69 -16.17 2.91 -8.63
CA ALA A 69 -15.37 1.96 -7.85
C ALA A 69 -13.92 2.43 -7.76
N TYR A 70 -13.32 2.87 -8.87
CA TYR A 70 -11.98 3.47 -8.88
C TYR A 70 -11.92 4.68 -7.93
N GLY A 71 -12.80 5.67 -8.11
CA GLY A 71 -12.82 6.88 -7.29
C GLY A 71 -13.11 6.61 -5.81
N SER A 72 -14.01 5.68 -5.51
CA SER A 72 -14.33 5.28 -4.13
C SER A 72 -13.14 4.60 -3.46
N LEU A 73 -12.36 3.78 -4.18
CA LEU A 73 -11.15 3.19 -3.59
C LEU A 73 -10.07 4.24 -3.39
N MET A 74 -9.88 5.17 -4.33
CA MET A 74 -8.86 6.23 -4.20
C MET A 74 -9.07 7.14 -2.99
N VAL A 75 -10.32 7.48 -2.65
CA VAL A 75 -10.63 8.24 -1.41
C VAL A 75 -10.35 7.42 -0.15
N GLN A 76 -10.59 6.11 -0.18
CA GLN A 76 -10.25 5.21 0.92
C GLN A 76 -8.74 4.98 1.05
N ASP A 77 -8.03 4.96 -0.07
CA ASP A 77 -6.58 4.86 -0.13
C ASP A 77 -5.92 6.13 0.42
N ALA A 78 -6.51 7.31 0.17
CA ALA A 78 -6.09 8.55 0.85
C ALA A 78 -6.17 8.41 2.37
N TYR A 79 -7.30 7.91 2.90
CA TYR A 79 -7.44 7.63 4.34
C TYR A 79 -6.35 6.67 4.83
N TYR A 80 -6.10 5.59 4.09
CA TYR A 80 -5.08 4.61 4.43
C TYR A 80 -3.68 5.22 4.44
N CYS A 81 -3.26 5.96 3.41
CA CYS A 81 -1.93 6.57 3.35
C CYS A 81 -1.70 7.66 4.42
N PHE A 82 -2.74 8.41 4.80
CA PHE A 82 -2.65 9.30 5.97
C PHE A 82 -2.44 8.52 7.27
N LYS A 83 -3.09 7.35 7.43
CA LYS A 83 -2.90 6.49 8.60
C LYS A 83 -1.58 5.73 8.60
N ALA A 84 -1.07 5.35 7.44
CA ALA A 84 0.27 4.81 7.28
C ALA A 84 1.34 5.83 7.68
N GLN A 85 1.18 7.10 7.28
CA GLN A 85 2.03 8.20 7.73
C GLN A 85 2.02 8.32 9.26
N ASP A 86 0.83 8.33 9.89
CA ASP A 86 0.70 8.33 11.37
C ASP A 86 1.42 7.13 12.01
N ALA A 87 1.30 5.93 11.42
CA ALA A 87 1.92 4.71 11.93
C ALA A 87 3.46 4.78 11.91
N TYR A 88 4.06 5.31 10.84
CA TYR A 88 5.50 5.56 10.79
C TYR A 88 5.95 6.57 11.85
N ALA A 89 5.19 7.65 12.05
CA ALA A 89 5.49 8.63 13.11
C ALA A 89 5.44 7.98 14.50
N VAL A 90 4.43 7.14 14.78
CA VAL A 90 4.31 6.43 16.05
C VAL A 90 5.50 5.50 16.27
N ALA A 91 5.83 4.63 15.31
CA ALA A 91 6.94 3.70 15.46
C ALA A 91 8.29 4.40 15.63
N ALA A 92 8.48 5.57 14.99
CA ALA A 92 9.69 6.38 15.15
C ALA A 92 9.89 6.87 16.60
N THR A 93 8.82 7.03 17.39
CA THR A 93 8.93 7.45 18.81
C THR A 93 9.55 6.39 19.73
N HIS A 94 9.61 5.13 19.28
CA HIS A 94 10.16 4.00 20.03
C HIS A 94 10.96 3.08 19.11
N ALA A 95 11.74 3.69 18.21
CA ALA A 95 12.61 2.96 17.30
C ALA A 95 13.66 2.13 18.07
N LEU A 96 13.95 0.93 17.55
CA LEU A 96 14.90 -0.01 18.16
C LEU A 96 16.33 0.55 18.26
N ASP A 97 16.75 1.33 17.26
CA ASP A 97 18.01 2.07 17.25
C ASP A 97 17.93 3.29 16.30
N ASP A 98 19.00 4.09 16.25
CA ASP A 98 19.08 5.30 15.43
C ASP A 98 18.85 5.03 13.93
N ALA A 99 19.34 3.91 13.40
CA ALA A 99 19.17 3.58 11.99
C ALA A 99 17.71 3.23 11.67
N CYS A 100 17.04 2.53 12.58
CA CYS A 100 15.62 2.26 12.50
C CYS A 100 14.83 3.57 12.56
N GLY A 101 15.18 4.47 13.49
CA GLY A 101 14.54 5.76 13.66
C GLY A 101 14.66 6.67 12.44
N ASP A 102 15.88 6.80 11.90
CA ASP A 102 16.15 7.58 10.69
C ASP A 102 15.34 7.05 9.49
N PHE A 103 15.27 5.72 9.33
CA PHE A 103 14.49 5.11 8.25
C PHE A 103 12.98 5.32 8.42
N LEU A 104 12.44 5.11 9.63
CA LEU A 104 11.02 5.33 9.93
C LEU A 104 10.61 6.79 9.70
N GLN A 105 11.45 7.73 10.12
CA GLN A 105 11.24 9.16 9.86
C GLN A 105 11.34 9.50 8.36
N GLY A 106 12.26 8.85 7.65
CA GLY A 106 12.35 8.92 6.20
C GLY A 106 11.08 8.44 5.51
N LYS A 107 10.52 7.30 5.94
CA LYS A 107 9.26 6.75 5.43
C LYS A 107 8.08 7.68 5.74
N TYR A 108 8.00 8.26 6.94
CA TYR A 108 7.02 9.29 7.26
C TYR A 108 7.04 10.41 6.22
N THR A 109 8.22 10.95 5.88
CA THR A 109 8.34 12.03 4.91
C THR A 109 8.00 11.56 3.49
N SER A 110 8.40 10.36 3.09
CA SER A 110 8.02 9.82 1.76
C SER A 110 6.49 9.66 1.63
N TYR A 111 5.80 9.24 2.69
CA TYR A 111 4.33 9.21 2.71
C TYR A 111 3.74 10.63 2.71
N GLU A 112 4.31 11.59 3.45
CA GLU A 112 3.89 12.99 3.41
C GLU A 112 3.96 13.58 1.99
N GLU A 113 5.05 13.31 1.28
CA GLU A 113 5.25 13.76 -0.11
C GLU A 113 4.26 13.11 -1.06
N TYR A 114 4.04 11.79 -0.95
CA TYR A 114 3.02 11.11 -1.75
C TYR A 114 1.60 11.60 -1.41
N ASN A 115 1.32 11.88 -0.14
CA ASN A 115 0.04 12.36 0.35
C ASN A 115 -0.35 13.73 -0.23
N ALA A 116 0.61 14.53 -0.70
CA ALA A 116 0.34 15.75 -1.46
C ALA A 116 -0.54 15.48 -2.69
N TYR A 117 -0.41 14.31 -3.33
CA TYR A 117 -1.29 13.89 -4.43
C TYR A 117 -2.76 13.83 -4.02
N TYR A 118 -3.07 13.26 -2.85
CA TYR A 118 -4.45 13.21 -2.36
C TYR A 118 -4.96 14.59 -1.96
N HIS A 119 -4.10 15.46 -1.43
CA HIS A 119 -4.47 16.83 -1.10
C HIS A 119 -4.77 17.69 -2.34
N GLU A 120 -3.92 17.61 -3.36
CA GLU A 120 -3.98 18.50 -4.52
C GLU A 120 -4.87 17.98 -5.65
N THR A 121 -4.86 16.66 -5.89
CA THR A 121 -5.60 16.04 -7.00
C THR A 121 -6.97 15.54 -6.56
N TRP A 122 -7.03 14.88 -5.40
CA TRP A 122 -8.27 14.27 -4.88
C TRP A 122 -9.00 15.17 -3.88
N TYR A 123 -8.40 16.30 -3.50
CA TYR A 123 -8.97 17.28 -2.57
C TYR A 123 -9.39 16.68 -1.21
N VAL A 124 -8.69 15.64 -0.76
CA VAL A 124 -8.91 15.04 0.56
C VAL A 124 -7.99 15.71 1.56
N ARG A 125 -8.56 16.43 2.54
CA ARG A 125 -7.78 17.21 3.52
C ARG A 125 -6.98 16.35 4.49
N GLU A 126 -7.62 15.33 5.06
CA GLU A 126 -7.07 14.53 6.15
C GLU A 126 -7.93 13.28 6.36
N ALA A 127 -7.40 12.28 7.08
CA ALA A 127 -8.11 11.03 7.36
C ALA A 127 -9.45 11.23 8.08
N SER A 128 -9.54 12.21 8.99
CA SER A 128 -10.75 12.48 9.78
C SER A 128 -11.93 12.98 8.93
N GLY A 129 -11.65 13.51 7.73
CA GLY A 129 -12.65 13.93 6.76
C GLY A 129 -13.20 12.81 5.87
N VAL A 130 -12.63 11.61 5.96
CA VAL A 130 -13.07 10.43 5.21
C VAL A 130 -13.88 9.51 6.11
N ILE A 131 -14.96 8.96 5.57
CA ILE A 131 -15.70 7.85 6.20
C ILE A 131 -15.19 6.55 5.55
N PRO A 132 -14.23 5.85 6.17
CA PRO A 132 -13.66 4.64 5.56
C PRO A 132 -14.66 3.48 5.56
N GLY A 133 -14.55 2.59 4.57
CA GLY A 133 -15.16 1.26 4.63
C GLY A 133 -14.57 0.41 5.75
N ASP A 134 -15.27 -0.66 6.11
CA ASP A 134 -14.88 -1.49 7.25
C ASP A 134 -13.53 -2.19 6.98
N GLU A 135 -13.31 -2.67 5.75
CA GLU A 135 -12.11 -3.42 5.37
C GLU A 135 -10.84 -2.56 5.44
N ILE A 136 -10.85 -1.34 4.90
CA ILE A 136 -9.70 -0.42 4.92
C ILE A 136 -9.47 0.15 6.33
N LYS A 137 -10.55 0.35 7.11
CA LYS A 137 -10.47 0.80 8.49
C LYS A 137 -9.82 -0.24 9.38
N GLU A 138 -10.23 -1.51 9.24
CA GLU A 138 -9.62 -2.63 9.96
C GLU A 138 -8.15 -2.79 9.61
N TYR A 139 -7.79 -2.61 8.33
CA TYR A 139 -6.39 -2.69 7.90
C TYR A 139 -5.53 -1.59 8.55
N ALA A 140 -5.93 -0.33 8.42
CA ALA A 140 -5.21 0.80 9.03
C ALA A 140 -5.14 0.67 10.57
N ALA A 141 -6.18 0.11 11.20
CA ALA A 141 -6.16 -0.15 12.64
C ALA A 141 -5.16 -1.26 13.02
N TYR A 142 -5.01 -2.29 12.19
CA TYR A 142 -4.02 -3.34 12.40
C TYR A 142 -2.59 -2.82 12.27
N GLU A 143 -2.30 -1.99 11.26
CA GLU A 143 -1.01 -1.32 11.11
C GLU A 143 -0.70 -0.40 12.28
N ALA A 144 -1.67 0.40 12.72
CA ALA A 144 -1.53 1.25 13.90
C ALA A 144 -1.29 0.43 15.19
N PHE A 145 -1.92 -0.75 15.31
CA PHE A 145 -1.65 -1.67 16.41
C PHE A 145 -0.21 -2.16 16.39
N VAL A 146 0.28 -2.64 15.24
CA VAL A 146 1.68 -3.09 15.08
C VAL A 146 2.64 -1.94 15.40
N ALA A 147 2.38 -0.76 14.83
CA ALA A 147 3.21 0.42 15.02
C ALA A 147 3.31 0.85 16.48
N GLY A 148 2.22 0.82 17.26
CA GLY A 148 2.22 1.34 18.63
C GLY A 148 2.40 0.30 19.74
N ASN A 149 2.41 -1.00 19.43
CA ASN A 149 2.41 -2.06 20.46
C ASN A 149 3.50 -3.13 20.27
N LEU A 150 4.15 -3.20 19.11
CA LEU A 150 5.20 -4.16 18.83
C LEU A 150 6.55 -3.46 18.63
N ASP A 151 7.64 -4.22 18.69
CA ASP A 151 8.97 -3.70 18.39
C ASP A 151 9.03 -3.14 16.97
N SER A 152 9.69 -1.99 16.81
CA SER A 152 9.61 -1.19 15.58
C SER A 152 9.95 -1.92 14.27
N PRO A 153 10.85 -2.93 14.21
CA PRO A 153 11.08 -3.65 12.96
C PRO A 153 9.88 -4.46 12.45
N TYR A 154 8.91 -4.81 13.31
CA TYR A 154 7.67 -5.45 12.88
C TYR A 154 6.80 -4.54 12.00
N LEU A 155 6.98 -3.22 12.09
CA LEU A 155 6.31 -2.29 11.17
C LEU A 155 6.74 -2.54 9.73
N PHE A 156 8.00 -2.91 9.48
CA PHE A 156 8.44 -3.23 8.11
C PHE A 156 7.68 -4.45 7.56
N SER A 157 7.44 -5.47 8.40
CA SER A 157 6.66 -6.66 8.00
C SER A 157 5.20 -6.34 7.66
N VAL A 158 4.55 -5.40 8.38
CA VAL A 158 3.14 -5.05 8.12
C VAL A 158 2.98 -4.09 6.93
N MET A 159 3.96 -3.22 6.68
CA MET A 159 3.89 -2.23 5.59
C MET A 159 4.42 -2.74 4.23
N LEU A 160 5.25 -3.80 4.22
CA LEU A 160 5.78 -4.37 2.96
C LEU A 160 4.70 -4.84 1.97
N PRO A 161 3.58 -5.46 2.40
CA PRO A 161 2.50 -5.85 1.50
C PRO A 161 2.00 -4.72 0.61
N CYS A 162 1.71 -3.52 1.15
CA CYS A 162 1.13 -2.44 0.36
C CYS A 162 2.13 -1.82 -0.64
N GLU A 163 3.42 -1.79 -0.30
CA GLU A 163 4.46 -1.26 -1.20
C GLU A 163 4.85 -2.25 -2.30
N TYR A 164 4.87 -3.54 -1.99
CA TYR A 164 5.27 -4.55 -2.97
C TYR A 164 4.11 -5.06 -3.83
N LEU A 165 2.93 -5.32 -3.24
CA LEU A 165 1.80 -5.92 -3.94
C LEU A 165 1.31 -5.07 -5.11
N TRP A 166 1.18 -3.76 -4.91
CA TRP A 166 0.70 -2.84 -5.94
C TRP A 166 1.62 -2.84 -7.16
N ASN A 167 2.93 -2.81 -6.93
CA ASN A 167 3.93 -2.90 -7.98
C ASN A 167 3.91 -4.28 -8.67
N TRP A 168 3.84 -5.36 -7.89
CA TRP A 168 3.76 -6.71 -8.42
C TRP A 168 2.54 -6.90 -9.32
N ILE A 169 1.36 -6.45 -8.89
CA ILE A 169 0.12 -6.51 -9.69
C ILE A 169 0.27 -5.70 -10.96
N ALA A 170 0.78 -4.46 -10.89
CA ALA A 170 1.00 -3.64 -12.07
C ALA A 170 1.91 -4.35 -13.09
N ASN A 171 3.01 -4.93 -12.64
CA ASN A 171 3.92 -5.69 -13.50
C ASN A 171 3.30 -6.98 -14.06
N GLU A 172 2.40 -7.65 -13.33
CA GLU A 172 1.64 -8.78 -13.86
C GLU A 172 0.63 -8.34 -14.94
N LEU A 173 -0.11 -7.27 -14.71
CA LEU A 173 -1.08 -6.72 -15.66
C LEU A 173 -0.40 -6.17 -16.92
N ASP A 174 0.78 -5.57 -16.79
CA ASP A 174 1.52 -4.95 -17.89
C ASP A 174 1.87 -5.91 -19.04
N LYS A 175 1.96 -7.22 -18.71
CA LYS A 175 2.25 -8.28 -19.69
C LYS A 175 1.17 -8.40 -20.75
N THR A 176 -0.07 -8.00 -20.44
CA THR A 176 -1.23 -8.24 -21.31
C THR A 176 -2.14 -7.03 -21.49
N ALA A 177 -2.06 -6.00 -20.65
CA ALA A 177 -2.93 -4.83 -20.73
C ALA A 177 -2.65 -3.98 -21.99
N PRO A 178 -3.70 -3.46 -22.64
CA PRO A 178 -3.53 -2.56 -23.78
C PRO A 178 -2.99 -1.20 -23.30
N LYS A 179 -1.91 -0.74 -23.94
CA LYS A 179 -1.19 0.50 -23.56
C LYS A 179 -2.01 1.78 -23.76
N ASP A 180 -3.03 1.72 -24.61
CA ASP A 180 -4.00 2.78 -24.88
C ASP A 180 -5.30 2.61 -24.06
N GLY A 181 -5.35 1.63 -23.15
CA GLY A 181 -6.47 1.38 -22.27
C GLY A 181 -6.73 2.51 -21.29
N LEU A 182 -8.01 2.76 -20.98
CA LEU A 182 -8.47 3.79 -20.06
C LEU A 182 -7.73 3.77 -18.71
N TYR A 183 -7.44 2.58 -18.17
CA TYR A 183 -6.81 2.42 -16.86
C TYR A 183 -5.31 2.09 -16.94
N TYR A 184 -4.69 2.17 -18.11
CA TYR A 184 -3.27 1.86 -18.26
C TYR A 184 -2.37 2.79 -17.42
N PHE A 185 -2.83 4.00 -17.11
CA PHE A 185 -2.14 4.91 -16.18
C PHE A 185 -1.91 4.30 -14.80
N TRP A 186 -2.78 3.40 -14.32
CA TRP A 186 -2.62 2.73 -13.03
C TRP A 186 -1.44 1.75 -13.09
N ILE A 187 -1.31 1.04 -14.20
CA ILE A 187 -0.20 0.10 -14.44
C ILE A 187 1.11 0.86 -14.54
N GLU A 188 1.15 1.95 -15.31
CA GLU A 188 2.37 2.76 -15.44
C GLU A 188 2.75 3.49 -14.14
N GLY A 189 1.76 3.94 -13.37
CA GLY A 189 1.99 4.62 -12.10
C GLY A 189 2.50 3.70 -10.98
N ASN A 190 2.19 2.40 -11.04
CA ASN A 190 2.54 1.44 -9.99
C ASN A 190 3.66 0.45 -10.39
N GLY A 191 3.85 0.20 -11.69
CA GLY A 191 4.80 -0.78 -12.21
C GLY A 191 6.25 -0.32 -12.20
N GLY A 192 7.11 -1.13 -12.82
CA GLY A 192 8.57 -0.93 -12.82
C GLY A 192 9.25 -1.59 -11.62
N THR A 193 10.43 -1.12 -11.25
CA THR A 193 11.18 -1.66 -10.10
C THR A 193 10.56 -1.18 -8.77
N PRO A 194 10.30 -2.08 -7.81
CA PRO A 194 9.74 -1.72 -6.50
C PRO A 194 10.84 -1.25 -5.53
N ASP A 195 11.53 -0.16 -5.88
CA ASP A 195 12.71 0.34 -5.15
C ASP A 195 12.41 0.57 -3.65
N GLY A 196 11.26 1.16 -3.31
CA GLY A 196 10.86 1.42 -1.92
C GLY A 196 10.58 0.15 -1.11
N ALA A 197 9.95 -0.85 -1.72
CA ALA A 197 9.70 -2.13 -1.07
C ALA A 197 11.01 -2.91 -0.87
N TYR A 198 11.91 -2.91 -1.85
CA TYR A 198 13.23 -3.54 -1.73
C TYR A 198 14.08 -2.85 -0.66
N GLN A 199 14.06 -1.52 -0.61
CA GLN A 199 14.75 -0.77 0.44
C GLN A 199 14.23 -1.14 1.84
N MET A 200 12.90 -1.23 2.02
CA MET A 200 12.29 -1.63 3.30
C MET A 200 12.56 -3.11 3.63
N ALA A 201 12.58 -3.99 2.64
CA ALA A 201 12.92 -5.40 2.81
C ALA A 201 14.39 -5.58 3.24
N ASN A 202 15.31 -4.82 2.65
CA ASN A 202 16.71 -4.80 3.08
C ASN A 202 16.86 -4.24 4.50
N MET A 203 16.01 -3.26 4.88
CA MET A 203 16.00 -2.76 6.25
C MET A 203 15.51 -3.84 7.23
N LEU A 204 14.41 -4.52 6.92
CA LEU A 204 13.90 -5.65 7.70
C LEU A 204 14.96 -6.75 7.86
N GLU A 205 15.68 -7.09 6.79
CA GLU A 205 16.72 -8.13 6.83
C GLU A 205 17.85 -7.77 7.81
N SER A 206 18.20 -6.48 7.92
CA SER A 206 19.19 -6.03 8.91
C SER A 206 18.73 -6.27 10.36
N TYR A 207 17.42 -6.38 10.58
CA TYR A 207 16.81 -6.65 11.88
C TYR A 207 16.35 -8.10 12.11
N ARG A 208 16.52 -8.99 11.12
CA ARG A 208 16.01 -10.37 11.16
C ARG A 208 16.37 -11.13 12.44
N ARG A 209 17.58 -10.91 12.98
CA ARG A 209 18.07 -11.57 14.20
C ARG A 209 17.51 -11.02 15.51
N GLN A 210 16.87 -9.85 15.49
CA GLN A 210 16.26 -9.25 16.70
C GLN A 210 14.74 -9.45 16.74
N ILE A 211 14.14 -10.14 15.77
CA ILE A 211 12.70 -10.41 15.72
C ILE A 211 12.39 -11.90 15.69
N ASP A 212 11.19 -12.27 16.14
CA ASP A 212 10.60 -13.57 15.86
C ASP A 212 10.10 -13.63 14.41
N GLU A 213 10.78 -14.42 13.56
CA GLU A 213 10.43 -14.59 12.15
C GLU A 213 9.03 -15.17 11.94
N ALA A 214 8.57 -16.08 12.81
CA ALA A 214 7.22 -16.64 12.69
C ALA A 214 6.17 -15.55 12.93
N LYS A 215 6.44 -14.65 13.88
CA LYS A 215 5.58 -13.47 14.12
C LYS A 215 5.60 -12.50 12.96
N ALA A 216 6.76 -12.21 12.38
CA ALA A 216 6.88 -11.35 11.19
C ALA A 216 6.10 -11.91 9.99
N LYS A 217 6.23 -13.22 9.73
CA LYS A 217 5.48 -13.93 8.68
C LYS A 217 3.96 -13.88 8.90
N GLU A 218 3.51 -14.06 10.14
CA GLU A 218 2.09 -13.91 10.49
C GLU A 218 1.59 -12.49 10.21
N ILE A 219 2.33 -11.47 10.65
CA ILE A 219 1.98 -10.06 10.45
C ILE A 219 1.85 -9.73 8.96
N PHE A 220 2.84 -10.12 8.15
CA PHE A 220 2.84 -9.91 6.70
C PHE A 220 1.65 -10.60 6.04
N ARG A 221 1.36 -11.86 6.41
CA ARG A 221 0.21 -12.61 5.90
C ARG A 221 -1.11 -11.91 6.20
N ILE A 222 -1.29 -11.41 7.43
CA ILE A 222 -2.51 -10.69 7.84
C ILE A 222 -2.68 -9.41 7.01
N ALA A 223 -1.63 -8.62 6.83
CA ALA A 223 -1.68 -7.41 6.00
C ALA A 223 -2.03 -7.74 4.54
N LEU A 224 -1.45 -8.78 3.94
CA LEU A 224 -1.82 -9.20 2.58
C LEU A 224 -3.27 -9.73 2.47
N GLN A 225 -3.81 -10.32 3.54
CA GLN A 225 -5.23 -10.68 3.60
C GLN A 225 -6.12 -9.43 3.67
N HIS A 226 -5.69 -8.36 4.32
CA HIS A 226 -6.41 -7.10 4.30
C HIS A 226 -6.43 -6.47 2.91
N GLU A 227 -5.31 -6.48 2.17
CA GLU A 227 -5.28 -6.06 0.76
C GLU A 227 -6.35 -6.80 -0.07
N LEU A 228 -6.43 -8.14 0.08
CA LEU A 228 -7.46 -8.93 -0.59
C LEU A 228 -8.88 -8.51 -0.22
N LYS A 229 -9.17 -8.28 1.07
CA LYS A 229 -10.49 -7.81 1.51
C LYS A 229 -10.84 -6.45 0.90
N VAL A 230 -9.88 -5.52 0.91
CA VAL A 230 -10.06 -4.16 0.38
C VAL A 230 -10.37 -4.19 -1.11
N PHE A 231 -9.56 -4.89 -1.92
CA PHE A 231 -9.80 -4.98 -3.36
C PHE A 231 -11.04 -5.79 -3.72
N THR A 232 -11.40 -6.79 -2.90
CA THR A 232 -12.66 -7.53 -3.07
C THR A 232 -13.86 -6.61 -2.83
N ALA A 233 -13.82 -5.77 -1.78
CA ALA A 233 -14.89 -4.84 -1.44
C ALA A 233 -14.96 -3.62 -2.37
N ALA A 234 -13.87 -3.24 -3.04
CA ALA A 234 -13.75 -2.02 -3.84
C ALA A 234 -14.80 -1.89 -4.98
N THR A 235 -15.35 -3.01 -5.46
CA THR A 235 -16.37 -3.03 -6.52
C THR A 235 -17.80 -3.24 -5.99
N LEU A 236 -17.98 -3.42 -4.68
CA LEU A 236 -19.28 -3.63 -4.04
C LEU A 236 -19.90 -2.29 -3.61
N LEU A 237 -20.39 -1.52 -4.59
CA LEU A 237 -20.92 -0.17 -4.34
C LEU A 237 -22.28 -0.22 -3.61
N LYS A 238 -22.37 0.45 -2.45
CA LYS A 238 -23.63 0.58 -1.67
C LYS A 238 -24.70 1.45 -2.36
N SER A 239 -24.37 2.09 -3.48
CA SER A 239 -25.31 2.92 -4.27
C SER A 239 -26.49 2.10 -4.80
N GLU A 240 -26.30 0.83 -5.16
CA GLU A 240 -27.39 -0.05 -5.59
C GLU A 240 -28.42 -0.25 -4.47
N LEU A 241 -27.95 -0.46 -3.23
CA LEU A 241 -28.80 -0.59 -2.05
C LEU A 241 -29.53 0.72 -1.73
N LEU A 242 -28.87 1.86 -1.88
CA LEU A 242 -29.48 3.17 -1.66
C LEU A 242 -30.52 3.52 -2.73
N TRP A 243 -30.25 3.19 -3.99
CA TRP A 243 -31.18 3.35 -5.10
C TRP A 243 -32.44 2.52 -4.89
N GLN A 244 -32.27 1.24 -4.50
CA GLN A 244 -33.39 0.36 -4.17
C GLN A 244 -34.24 0.93 -3.01
N ARG A 245 -33.61 1.41 -1.93
CA ARG A 245 -34.31 2.03 -0.79
C ARG A 245 -35.10 3.27 -1.19
N LYS A 246 -34.49 4.17 -1.99
CA LYS A 246 -35.11 5.43 -2.40
C LYS A 246 -36.29 5.22 -3.35
N ASN A 247 -36.22 4.19 -4.21
CA ASN A 247 -37.28 3.93 -5.20
C ASN A 247 -38.38 3.00 -4.69
N SER A 248 -38.12 2.19 -3.66
CA SER A 248 -39.19 1.46 -2.94
C SER A 248 -40.01 2.37 -2.01
N SER A 249 -39.46 3.52 -1.57
CA SER A 249 -40.24 4.56 -0.87
C SER A 249 -41.07 5.47 -1.77
N LEU A 250 -40.85 5.44 -3.10
CA LEU A 250 -41.62 6.23 -4.08
C LEU A 250 -42.85 5.48 -4.64
N GLN A 251 -43.02 4.20 -4.28
CA GLN A 251 -44.15 3.36 -4.68
C GLN A 251 -45.20 3.17 -3.56
N ARG A 252 -45.12 3.92 -2.47
CA ARG A 252 -46.15 4.02 -1.42
C ARG A 252 -46.76 5.41 -1.43
#